data_AF-A0A840CPI0-F1
#
_entry.id   AF-A0A840CPI0-F1
#
_cell.length_a   1.000
_cell.length_b   1.000
_cell.length_c   1.000
_cell.angle_alpha   90.00
_cell.angle_beta   90.00
_cell.angle_gamma   90.00
#
_symmetry.space_group_name_H-M   'P 1'
#
loop_
_entity.id
_entity.type
_entity.pdbx_description
1 polymer ?
#
loop_
_entity_poly.entity_id
_entity_poly.type
_entity_poly.pdbx_seq_one_letter_code
_entity_poly.pdbx_strand_id
1 'polypeptide(L)'
;MKRTYTILCTLLLLFLSKQDISAQFVVARDTIKGSIDFSPRLGDLTHRILVPNDSVFYMYPADPEIDPWRYVDYYTPSRTIERGYIRGTNLMRVDDYEMIEVERLSAHGSVSFRGDDVRVNVSVTPVNSKNTALEQRVRGYLINGKPVMGVGRNESPKLKYQSISVSIKGKNIIFPKKVYEHLLEPEIDNMAVYYNATKKTVYIMANNGGMAAPYNVLWVVSPKGAANVYVFDPMTK
;
A
#
# COMPACT_ATOMS: atom_id res chain seq x y z
N MET A 1 14.11 -27.83 42.21
CA MET A 1 14.25 -27.66 40.75
C MET A 1 12.90 -27.80 40.02
N LYS A 2 11.92 -26.88 40.22
CA LYS A 2 10.62 -26.93 39.49
C LYS A 2 10.02 -25.56 39.15
N ARG A 3 10.69 -24.44 39.46
CA ARG A 3 10.14 -23.07 39.26
C ARG A 3 10.67 -22.33 38.03
N THR A 4 11.72 -22.84 37.37
CA THR A 4 12.34 -22.20 36.19
C THR A 4 11.74 -22.62 34.85
N TYR A 5 11.05 -23.77 34.77
CA TYR A 5 10.46 -24.24 33.51
C TYR A 5 9.12 -23.57 33.17
N THR A 6 8.35 -23.09 34.16
CA THR A 6 7.03 -22.50 33.92
C THR A 6 7.13 -21.10 33.27
N ILE A 7 8.17 -20.33 33.61
CA ILE A 7 8.44 -19.00 33.04
C ILE A 7 8.96 -19.12 31.60
N LEU A 8 9.75 -20.18 31.31
CA LEU A 8 10.25 -20.43 29.96
C LEU A 8 9.14 -20.86 28.99
N CYS A 9 8.15 -21.64 29.46
CA CYS A 9 6.97 -21.99 28.65
C CYS A 9 6.05 -20.80 28.38
N THR A 10 5.90 -19.84 29.30
CA THR A 10 5.04 -18.67 29.09
C THR A 10 5.65 -17.66 28.12
N LEU A 11 6.98 -17.49 28.11
CA LEU A 11 7.65 -16.68 27.09
C LEU A 11 7.62 -17.32 25.70
N LEU A 12 7.73 -18.66 25.60
CA LEU A 12 7.66 -19.37 24.31
C LEU A 12 6.25 -19.31 23.67
N LEU A 13 5.19 -19.25 24.49
CA LEU A 13 3.80 -19.14 24.02
C LEU A 13 3.44 -17.75 23.46
N LEU A 14 4.05 -16.67 23.96
CA LEU A 14 3.85 -15.32 23.42
C LEU A 14 4.48 -15.12 22.03
N PHE A 15 5.47 -15.93 21.66
CA PHE A 15 6.03 -15.93 20.30
C PHE A 15 5.19 -16.69 19.27
N LEU A 16 4.21 -17.51 19.71
CA LEU A 16 3.39 -18.33 18.83
C LEU A 16 2.06 -17.69 18.42
N SER A 17 1.76 -16.48 18.89
CA SER A 17 0.57 -15.72 18.50
C SER A 17 0.93 -14.32 17.98
N LYS A 18 1.85 -14.22 17.01
CA LYS A 18 1.75 -13.10 16.06
C LYS A 18 0.55 -13.38 15.14
N GLN A 19 -0.66 -13.18 15.65
CA GLN A 19 -1.80 -13.06 14.75
C GLN A 19 -1.70 -11.70 14.06
N ASP A 20 -1.74 -11.71 12.73
CA ASP A 20 -1.73 -10.52 11.89
C ASP A 20 -3.07 -9.77 12.02
N ILE A 21 -3.17 -8.93 13.06
CA ILE A 21 -4.42 -8.23 13.41
C ILE A 21 -4.68 -7.01 12.52
N SER A 22 -3.73 -6.61 11.67
CA SER A 22 -3.83 -5.38 10.87
C SER A 22 -4.06 -5.66 9.39
N ALA A 23 -5.02 -4.95 8.81
CA ALA A 23 -5.20 -4.87 7.37
C ALA A 23 -4.02 -4.11 6.74
N GLN A 24 -3.60 -4.51 5.54
CA GLN A 24 -2.42 -3.93 4.89
C GLN A 24 -2.28 -4.37 3.43
N PHE A 25 -1.41 -3.70 2.69
CA PHE A 25 -0.94 -4.21 1.40
C PHE A 25 0.04 -5.38 1.57
N VAL A 26 -0.14 -6.42 0.74
CA VAL A 26 0.76 -7.57 0.63
C VAL A 26 1.05 -7.86 -0.83
N VAL A 27 2.12 -8.60 -1.10
CA VAL A 27 2.48 -9.04 -2.45
C VAL A 27 2.52 -10.55 -2.57
N ALA A 28 2.07 -11.09 -3.70
CA ALA A 28 2.15 -12.52 -4.01
C ALA A 28 3.60 -12.99 -3.98
N ARG A 29 3.85 -14.09 -3.27
CA ARG A 29 5.17 -14.72 -3.21
C ARG A 29 5.05 -16.23 -3.08
N ASP A 30 5.40 -16.92 -4.16
CA ASP A 30 5.66 -18.35 -4.22
C ASP A 30 7.06 -18.58 -4.81
N THR A 31 7.92 -19.25 -4.05
CA THR A 31 9.32 -19.51 -4.43
C THR A 31 9.50 -20.71 -5.35
N ILE A 32 8.45 -21.51 -5.57
CA ILE A 32 8.49 -22.76 -6.33
C ILE A 32 7.86 -22.57 -7.71
N LYS A 33 6.61 -22.08 -7.75
CA LYS A 33 5.80 -21.93 -8.95
C LYS A 33 5.90 -20.55 -9.59
N GLY A 34 6.27 -19.54 -8.81
CA GLY A 34 6.27 -18.14 -9.26
C GLY A 34 4.88 -17.50 -9.36
N SER A 35 3.85 -18.20 -8.87
CA SER A 35 2.46 -17.75 -8.84
C SER A 35 1.72 -18.35 -7.65
N ILE A 36 0.61 -17.72 -7.26
CA ILE A 36 -0.24 -18.12 -6.14
C ILE A 36 -1.66 -18.38 -6.61
N ASP A 37 -2.39 -19.16 -5.83
CA ASP A 37 -3.82 -19.40 -6.05
C ASP A 37 -4.64 -18.25 -5.45
N PHE A 38 -5.42 -17.56 -6.28
CA PHE A 38 -6.51 -16.67 -5.86
C PHE A 38 -7.85 -17.37 -6.08
N SER A 39 -8.64 -17.53 -5.04
CA SER A 39 -9.93 -18.19 -5.09
C SER A 39 -11.04 -17.17 -4.85
N PRO A 40 -11.97 -16.95 -5.80
CA PRO A 40 -13.11 -16.06 -5.60
C PRO A 40 -14.05 -16.52 -4.47
N ARG A 41 -14.01 -17.82 -4.13
CA ARG A 41 -14.78 -18.44 -3.05
C ARG A 41 -13.83 -19.14 -2.09
N LEU A 42 -14.13 -19.06 -0.79
CA LEU A 42 -13.31 -19.66 0.25
C LEU A 42 -13.13 -21.16 -0.01
N GLY A 43 -11.88 -21.63 -0.08
CA GLY A 43 -11.57 -23.04 -0.26
C GLY A 43 -11.78 -23.60 -1.67
N ASP A 44 -12.33 -22.83 -2.62
CA ASP A 44 -12.58 -23.32 -3.99
C ASP A 44 -11.28 -23.32 -4.81
N LEU A 45 -10.64 -24.49 -4.89
CA LEU A 45 -9.45 -24.71 -5.71
C LEU A 45 -9.78 -25.09 -7.17
N THR A 46 -11.05 -25.36 -7.49
CA THR A 46 -11.48 -25.74 -8.84
C THR A 46 -11.57 -24.52 -9.74
N HIS A 47 -12.09 -23.41 -9.22
CA HIS A 47 -12.25 -22.14 -9.95
C HIS A 47 -11.21 -21.09 -9.57
N ARG A 48 -10.04 -21.54 -9.08
CA ARG A 48 -8.94 -20.65 -8.73
C ARG A 48 -8.33 -19.99 -9.97
N ILE A 49 -7.79 -18.79 -9.76
CA ILE A 49 -7.03 -18.02 -10.73
C ILE A 49 -5.57 -18.03 -10.29
N LEU A 50 -4.66 -18.35 -11.21
CA LEU A 50 -3.22 -18.23 -10.94
C LEU A 50 -2.80 -16.78 -11.08
N VAL A 51 -2.28 -16.21 -9.99
CA VAL A 51 -1.81 -14.84 -9.91
C VAL A 51 -0.28 -14.83 -9.83
N PRO A 52 0.45 -14.13 -10.71
CA PRO A 52 1.91 -14.14 -10.67
C PRO A 52 2.44 -13.47 -9.40
N ASN A 53 3.66 -13.84 -9.00
CA ASN A 53 4.41 -13.14 -7.96
C ASN A 53 4.45 -11.63 -8.22
N ASP A 54 4.61 -10.87 -7.14
CA ASP A 54 4.61 -9.40 -7.13
C ASP A 54 3.26 -8.73 -7.44
N SER A 55 2.23 -9.50 -7.75
CA SER A 55 0.86 -9.00 -7.75
C SER A 55 0.48 -8.48 -6.37
N VAL A 56 -0.22 -7.35 -6.33
CA VAL A 56 -0.57 -6.63 -5.09
C VAL A 56 -1.98 -6.99 -4.66
N PHE A 57 -2.13 -7.18 -3.35
CA PHE A 57 -3.41 -7.37 -2.68
C PHE A 57 -3.52 -6.40 -1.52
N TYR A 58 -4.73 -6.02 -1.17
CA TYR A 58 -5.03 -5.50 0.15
C TYR A 58 -5.62 -6.62 0.99
N MET A 59 -4.92 -6.99 2.06
CA MET A 59 -5.30 -8.07 2.97
C MET A 59 -6.07 -7.50 4.14
N TYR A 60 -7.25 -8.05 4.41
CA TYR A 60 -8.06 -7.72 5.58
C TYR A 60 -7.47 -8.38 6.85
N PRO A 61 -7.88 -7.95 8.06
CA PRO A 61 -7.40 -8.57 9.30
C PRO A 61 -7.60 -10.08 9.28
N ALA A 62 -6.66 -10.82 9.84
CA ALA A 62 -6.74 -12.27 9.87
C ALA A 62 -8.02 -12.72 10.60
N ASP A 63 -8.75 -13.62 9.95
CA ASP A 63 -9.91 -14.29 10.53
C ASP A 63 -9.51 -15.74 10.86
N PRO A 64 -9.41 -16.09 12.16
CA PRO A 64 -9.04 -17.43 12.60
C PRO A 64 -10.00 -18.53 12.13
N GLU A 65 -11.26 -18.20 11.83
CA GLU A 65 -12.27 -19.19 11.42
C GLU A 65 -12.02 -19.73 10.01
N ILE A 66 -11.34 -18.95 9.17
CA ILE A 66 -11.06 -19.31 7.77
C ILE A 66 -9.59 -19.70 7.54
N ASP A 67 -8.80 -19.83 8.60
CA ASP A 67 -7.38 -20.20 8.48
C ASP A 67 -7.21 -21.53 7.70
N PRO A 68 -6.24 -21.63 6.77
CA PRO A 68 -5.13 -20.71 6.47
C PRO A 68 -5.43 -19.71 5.35
N TRP A 69 -6.70 -19.39 5.10
CA TRP A 69 -7.09 -18.41 4.09
C TRP A 69 -7.05 -16.99 4.63
N ARG A 70 -6.86 -16.04 3.71
CA ARG A 70 -6.92 -14.60 3.96
C ARG A 70 -7.87 -13.99 2.96
N TYR A 71 -8.84 -13.21 3.46
CA TYR A 71 -9.72 -12.43 2.60
C TYR A 71 -8.98 -11.20 2.09
N VAL A 72 -9.06 -10.95 0.79
CA VAL A 72 -8.27 -9.93 0.11
C VAL A 72 -9.04 -9.22 -0.99
N ASP A 73 -8.66 -7.97 -1.23
CA ASP A 73 -8.91 -7.26 -2.48
C ASP A 73 -7.69 -7.48 -3.39
N TYR A 74 -7.90 -8.09 -4.57
CA TYR A 74 -6.89 -8.28 -5.60
C TYR A 74 -6.95 -7.16 -6.63
N TYR A 75 -5.84 -6.46 -6.80
CA TYR A 75 -5.69 -5.43 -7.83
C TYR A 75 -5.23 -6.05 -9.15
N THR A 76 -6.17 -6.28 -10.06
CA THR A 76 -5.91 -7.00 -11.31
C THR A 76 -5.04 -6.20 -12.29
N PRO A 77 -4.39 -6.84 -13.28
CA PRO A 77 -3.69 -6.15 -14.35
C PRO A 77 -4.57 -5.20 -15.16
N SER A 78 -5.88 -5.48 -15.27
CA SER A 78 -6.87 -4.62 -15.94
C SER A 78 -7.33 -3.44 -15.08
N ARG A 79 -6.79 -3.29 -13.85
CA ARG A 79 -7.08 -2.22 -12.90
C ARG A 79 -8.49 -2.27 -12.32
N THR A 80 -9.05 -3.47 -12.22
CA THR A 80 -10.24 -3.75 -11.43
C THR A 80 -9.83 -4.32 -10.07
N ILE A 81 -10.74 -4.25 -9.11
CA ILE A 81 -10.58 -4.89 -7.81
C ILE A 81 -11.50 -6.11 -7.79
N GLU A 82 -10.92 -7.28 -7.52
CA GLU A 82 -11.66 -8.52 -7.31
C GLU A 82 -11.48 -8.98 -5.87
N ARG A 83 -12.58 -9.36 -5.22
CA ARG A 83 -12.54 -9.86 -3.83
C ARG A 83 -12.50 -11.37 -3.81
N GLY A 84 -11.71 -11.92 -2.90
CA GLY A 84 -11.56 -13.37 -2.78
C GLY A 84 -10.58 -13.76 -1.69
N TYR A 85 -9.95 -14.90 -1.88
CA TYR A 85 -9.14 -15.55 -0.86
C TYR A 85 -7.81 -16.01 -1.43
N ILE A 86 -6.74 -15.85 -0.64
CA ILE A 86 -5.42 -16.43 -0.89
C ILE A 86 -4.99 -17.25 0.33
N ARG A 87 -4.02 -18.15 0.17
CA ARG A 87 -3.36 -18.81 1.30
C ARG A 87 -2.41 -17.85 2.01
N GLY A 88 -2.47 -17.78 3.33
CA GLY A 88 -1.63 -16.89 4.15
C GLY A 88 -0.13 -17.16 4.10
N THR A 89 0.30 -18.34 3.59
CA THR A 89 1.71 -18.72 3.46
C THR A 89 2.37 -18.20 2.18
N ASN A 90 1.60 -17.77 1.18
CA ASN A 90 2.10 -17.48 -0.16
C ASN A 90 2.14 -15.97 -0.44
N LEU A 91 2.55 -15.20 0.55
CA LEU A 91 2.59 -13.74 0.48
C LEU A 91 3.83 -13.20 1.19
N MET A 92 4.11 -11.93 0.91
CA MET A 92 5.10 -11.13 1.63
C MET A 92 4.41 -9.83 2.04
N ARG A 93 4.54 -9.42 3.30
CA ARG A 93 4.04 -8.11 3.72
C ARG A 93 4.97 -7.04 3.15
N VAL A 94 4.43 -5.87 2.83
CA VAL A 94 5.28 -4.79 2.32
C VAL A 94 6.26 -4.31 3.40
N ASP A 95 5.84 -4.35 4.66
CA ASP A 95 6.66 -3.96 5.82
C ASP A 95 7.66 -5.04 6.28
N ASP A 96 7.67 -6.22 5.65
CA ASP A 96 8.71 -7.23 5.83
C ASP A 96 9.98 -6.94 4.97
N TYR A 97 9.90 -5.98 4.03
CA TYR A 97 11.05 -5.53 3.25
C TYR A 97 11.92 -4.53 4.03
N GLU A 98 13.12 -4.26 3.52
CA GLU A 98 14.04 -3.31 4.15
C GLU A 98 13.42 -1.90 4.18
N MET A 99 13.22 -1.36 5.37
CA MET A 99 12.72 0.01 5.54
C MET A 99 13.82 1.01 5.17
N ILE A 100 13.44 2.02 4.38
CA ILE A 100 14.31 3.15 4.06
C ILE A 100 13.96 4.30 5.00
N GLU A 101 14.96 4.78 5.75
CA GLU A 101 14.76 5.80 6.77
C GLU A 101 14.45 7.18 6.18
N VAL A 102 13.72 7.99 6.96
CA VAL A 102 13.49 9.41 6.67
C VAL A 102 14.82 10.14 6.80
N GLU A 103 15.28 10.74 5.71
CA GLU A 103 16.42 11.65 5.73
C GLU A 103 16.01 13.05 6.20
N ARG A 104 14.85 13.53 5.72
CA ARG A 104 14.39 14.88 6.02
C ARG A 104 12.89 14.97 5.90
N LEU A 105 12.27 15.57 6.91
CA LEU A 105 10.91 16.08 6.85
C LEU A 105 10.98 17.61 6.91
N SER A 106 10.39 18.27 5.92
CA SER A 106 10.42 19.72 5.75
C SER A 106 9.11 20.33 6.23
N ALA A 107 9.21 21.40 7.02
CA ALA A 107 8.06 22.27 7.34
C ALA A 107 7.42 22.89 6.08
N HIS A 108 8.13 22.90 4.94
CA HIS A 108 7.64 23.41 3.66
C HIS A 108 6.95 22.35 2.78
N GLY A 109 6.46 21.26 3.38
CA GLY A 109 5.63 20.28 2.67
C GLY A 109 6.42 19.31 1.78
N SER A 110 7.56 18.82 2.27
CA SER A 110 8.28 17.74 1.58
C SER A 110 8.89 16.73 2.56
N VAL A 111 9.03 15.50 2.10
CA VAL A 111 9.72 14.42 2.81
C VAL A 111 10.70 13.74 1.87
N SER A 112 11.88 13.40 2.38
CA SER A 112 12.88 12.60 1.66
C SER A 112 13.32 11.40 2.49
N PHE A 113 13.53 10.28 1.81
CA PHE A 113 14.01 9.03 2.38
C PHE A 113 15.32 8.63 1.70
N ARG A 114 16.24 8.05 2.45
CA ARG A 114 17.56 7.65 1.93
C ARG A 114 18.01 6.31 2.49
N GLY A 115 18.39 5.42 1.58
CA GLY A 115 19.25 4.27 1.84
C GLY A 115 20.42 4.27 0.85
N ASP A 116 21.25 3.25 0.91
CA ASP A 116 22.48 3.15 0.11
C ASP A 116 22.19 3.22 -1.40
N ASP A 117 21.18 2.45 -1.83
CA ASP A 117 20.81 2.32 -3.24
C ASP A 117 19.55 3.10 -3.62
N VAL A 118 18.83 3.66 -2.64
CA VAL A 118 17.50 4.23 -2.85
C VAL A 118 17.39 5.63 -2.29
N ARG A 119 16.81 6.54 -3.07
CA ARG A 119 16.35 7.84 -2.58
C ARG A 119 14.91 8.08 -3.02
N VAL A 120 14.04 8.50 -2.11
CA VAL A 120 12.67 8.90 -2.42
C VAL A 120 12.49 10.35 -2.02
N ASN A 121 11.86 11.17 -2.87
CA ASN A 121 11.43 12.52 -2.51
C ASN A 121 9.97 12.70 -2.88
N VAL A 122 9.19 13.20 -1.93
CA VAL A 122 7.78 13.56 -2.09
C VAL A 122 7.60 15.00 -1.68
N SER A 123 6.87 15.77 -2.49
CA SER A 123 6.45 17.13 -2.14
C SER A 123 4.95 17.31 -2.32
N VAL A 124 4.37 18.14 -1.46
CA VAL A 124 2.95 18.52 -1.47
C VAL A 124 2.82 20.03 -1.60
N THR A 125 1.66 20.48 -2.07
CA THR A 125 1.37 21.90 -2.24
C THR A 125 -0.11 22.16 -1.93
N PRO A 126 -0.47 23.38 -1.50
CA PRO A 126 -1.87 23.77 -1.40
C PRO A 126 -2.62 23.60 -2.73
N VAL A 127 -3.89 23.23 -2.64
CA VAL A 127 -4.80 23.23 -3.78
C VAL A 127 -5.16 24.68 -4.11
N ASN A 128 -4.83 25.10 -5.33
CA ASN A 128 -5.19 26.42 -5.82
C ASN A 128 -6.67 26.40 -6.27
N SER A 129 -7.46 27.38 -5.83
CA SER A 129 -8.87 27.57 -6.22
C SER A 129 -9.08 27.79 -7.73
N LYS A 130 -8.03 28.13 -8.48
CA LYS A 130 -8.03 28.24 -9.95
C LYS A 130 -7.67 26.92 -10.66
N ASN A 131 -7.57 25.80 -9.96
CA ASN A 131 -7.26 24.52 -10.59
C ASN A 131 -8.44 24.04 -11.46
N THR A 132 -8.40 24.38 -12.75
CA THR A 132 -9.47 24.09 -13.73
C THR A 132 -9.75 22.60 -13.92
N ALA A 133 -8.85 21.72 -13.50
CA ALA A 133 -9.03 20.28 -13.57
C ALA A 133 -9.89 19.69 -12.44
N LEU A 134 -10.12 20.43 -11.34
CA LEU A 134 -10.90 19.96 -10.19
C LEU A 134 -12.37 20.33 -10.38
N GLU A 135 -13.23 19.32 -10.52
CA GLU A 135 -14.66 19.49 -10.76
C GLU A 135 -15.45 18.99 -9.56
N GLN A 136 -16.25 19.87 -8.95
CA GLN A 136 -17.17 19.47 -7.89
C GLN A 136 -18.38 18.72 -8.46
N ARG A 137 -18.81 17.68 -7.74
CA ARG A 137 -19.98 16.84 -8.02
C ARG A 137 -20.79 16.64 -6.75
N VAL A 138 -22.04 16.17 -6.88
CA VAL A 138 -22.95 15.91 -5.75
C VAL A 138 -22.37 14.90 -4.73
N ARG A 139 -21.47 14.01 -5.18
CA ARG A 139 -20.85 12.95 -4.37
C ARG A 139 -19.32 13.09 -4.24
N GLY A 140 -18.78 14.31 -4.33
CA GLY A 140 -17.35 14.57 -4.14
C GLY A 140 -16.73 15.32 -5.31
N TYR A 141 -15.48 15.01 -5.63
CA TYR A 141 -14.72 15.70 -6.68
C TYR A 141 -14.23 14.74 -7.75
N LEU A 142 -14.08 15.27 -8.97
CA LEU A 142 -13.31 14.64 -10.02
C LEU A 142 -12.07 15.47 -10.31
N ILE A 143 -10.98 14.80 -10.67
CA ILE A 143 -9.84 15.45 -11.31
C ILE A 143 -9.51 14.73 -12.60
N ASN A 144 -9.53 15.46 -13.72
CA ASN A 144 -9.35 14.88 -15.05
C ASN A 144 -10.27 13.66 -15.30
N GLY A 145 -11.53 13.72 -14.84
CA GLY A 145 -12.51 12.64 -14.96
C GLY A 145 -12.32 11.44 -14.01
N LYS A 146 -11.33 11.45 -13.11
CA LYS A 146 -11.15 10.41 -12.09
C LYS A 146 -11.73 10.83 -10.75
N PRO A 147 -12.40 9.91 -10.01
CA PRO A 147 -12.78 10.15 -8.63
C PRO A 147 -11.59 10.53 -7.76
N VAL A 148 -11.77 11.60 -6.98
CA VAL A 148 -10.79 12.05 -5.99
C VAL A 148 -10.94 11.24 -4.70
N MET A 149 -9.80 10.92 -4.08
CA MET A 149 -9.70 10.33 -2.74
C MET A 149 -9.23 11.36 -1.71
N GLY A 150 -9.61 11.17 -0.45
CA GLY A 150 -9.12 11.98 0.67
C GLY A 150 -9.95 13.20 1.02
N VAL A 151 -11.09 13.42 0.36
CA VAL A 151 -11.92 14.62 0.58
C VAL A 151 -13.32 14.22 1.03
N GLY A 152 -13.75 14.70 2.19
CA GLY A 152 -15.11 14.50 2.69
C GLY A 152 -16.17 15.16 1.78
N ARG A 153 -17.40 14.64 1.82
CA ARG A 153 -18.51 15.06 0.93
C ARG A 153 -18.77 16.58 0.89
N ASN A 154 -18.53 17.27 1.99
CA ASN A 154 -18.76 18.72 2.14
C ASN A 154 -17.47 19.50 2.42
N GLU A 155 -16.31 18.92 2.14
CA GLU A 155 -15.02 19.54 2.40
C GLU A 155 -14.39 20.03 1.10
N SER A 156 -13.67 21.15 1.17
CA SER A 156 -12.82 21.59 0.06
C SER A 156 -11.41 21.02 0.25
N PRO A 157 -10.80 20.45 -0.80
CA PRO A 157 -9.44 19.94 -0.68
C PRO A 157 -8.46 21.09 -0.45
N LYS A 158 -7.51 20.86 0.44
CA LYS A 158 -6.51 21.79 0.93
C LYS A 158 -5.12 21.45 0.39
N LEU A 159 -4.77 20.17 0.32
CA LEU A 159 -3.43 19.72 -0.07
C LEU A 159 -3.48 18.70 -1.21
N LYS A 160 -2.45 18.75 -2.06
CA LYS A 160 -2.23 17.76 -3.13
C LYS A 160 -0.76 17.42 -3.24
N TYR A 161 -0.46 16.22 -3.74
CA TYR A 161 0.87 15.89 -4.21
C TYR A 161 1.30 16.84 -5.34
N GLN A 162 2.49 17.41 -5.20
CA GLN A 162 3.14 18.20 -6.23
C GLN A 162 4.07 17.30 -7.06
N SER A 163 4.93 16.52 -6.40
CA SER A 163 5.87 15.61 -7.07
C SER A 163 6.18 14.37 -6.23
N ILE A 164 6.43 13.26 -6.92
CA ILE A 164 6.99 12.03 -6.36
C ILE A 164 8.13 11.59 -7.27
N SER A 165 9.31 11.33 -6.69
CA SER A 165 10.47 10.87 -7.43
C SER A 165 11.23 9.81 -6.64
N VAL A 166 11.80 8.85 -7.36
CA VAL A 166 12.59 7.77 -6.79
C VAL A 166 13.87 7.59 -7.59
N SER A 167 15.00 7.47 -6.91
CA SER A 167 16.28 7.05 -7.47
C SER A 167 16.58 5.64 -7.00
N ILE A 168 16.92 4.73 -7.93
CA ILE A 168 17.32 3.36 -7.63
C ILE A 168 18.67 3.10 -8.30
N LYS A 169 19.73 2.93 -7.51
CA LYS A 169 21.12 2.80 -7.96
C LYS A 169 21.51 3.91 -8.96
N GLY A 170 21.16 5.15 -8.64
CA GLY A 170 21.43 6.34 -9.45
C GLY A 170 20.47 6.56 -10.63
N LYS A 171 19.58 5.60 -10.95
CA LYS A 171 18.55 5.81 -11.98
C LYS A 171 17.37 6.57 -11.41
N ASN A 172 17.15 7.80 -11.89
CA ASN A 172 16.03 8.65 -11.47
C ASN A 172 14.75 8.31 -12.24
N ILE A 173 13.65 8.17 -11.50
CA ILE A 173 12.31 7.85 -11.98
C ILE A 173 11.37 8.91 -11.43
N ILE A 174 10.78 9.71 -12.31
CA ILE A 174 9.78 10.70 -11.96
C ILE A 174 8.40 10.11 -12.17
N PHE A 175 7.53 10.21 -11.17
CA PHE A 175 6.19 9.67 -11.27
C PHE A 175 5.33 10.55 -12.19
N PRO A 176 4.61 9.97 -13.17
CA PRO A 176 3.61 10.71 -13.93
C PRO A 176 2.48 11.21 -13.02
N LYS A 177 2.08 12.49 -13.16
CA LYS A 177 1.01 13.11 -12.35
C LYS A 177 -0.27 12.27 -12.24
N LYS A 178 -0.68 11.63 -13.35
CA LYS A 178 -1.87 10.76 -13.42
C LYS A 178 -1.91 9.62 -12.39
N VAL A 179 -0.76 9.27 -11.79
CA VAL A 179 -0.61 8.22 -10.78
C VAL A 179 -0.91 8.72 -9.36
N TYR A 180 -0.95 10.03 -9.12
CA TYR A 180 -1.18 10.59 -7.78
C TYR A 180 -2.08 11.81 -7.73
N GLU A 181 -2.41 12.46 -8.85
CA GLU A 181 -3.15 13.73 -8.87
C GLU A 181 -4.58 13.65 -8.30
N HIS A 182 -5.17 12.45 -8.30
CA HIS A 182 -6.50 12.15 -7.75
C HIS A 182 -6.46 11.77 -6.26
N LEU A 183 -5.28 11.75 -5.65
CA LEU A 183 -5.06 11.45 -4.25
C LEU A 183 -4.77 12.75 -3.52
N LEU A 184 -5.76 13.26 -2.76
CA LEU A 184 -5.69 14.53 -2.05
C LEU A 184 -5.54 14.30 -0.55
N GLU A 185 -5.34 15.41 0.18
CA GLU A 185 -5.03 15.41 1.61
C GLU A 185 -3.89 14.43 1.98
N PRO A 186 -2.72 14.55 1.32
CA PRO A 186 -1.57 13.70 1.63
C PRO A 186 -1.00 14.00 3.03
N GLU A 187 -0.74 12.94 3.79
CA GLU A 187 -0.08 12.98 5.10
C GLU A 187 1.35 12.42 4.95
N ILE A 188 2.26 13.30 4.51
CA ILE A 188 3.64 12.90 4.16
C ILE A 188 4.51 12.49 5.36
N ASP A 189 4.10 12.85 6.57
CA ASP A 189 4.68 12.44 7.84
C ASP A 189 4.31 10.99 8.22
N ASN A 190 3.20 10.47 7.69
CA ASN A 190 2.75 9.09 7.84
C ASN A 190 3.25 8.17 6.71
N MET A 191 4.19 8.62 5.89
CA MET A 191 4.75 7.84 4.79
C MET A 191 5.82 6.85 5.27
N ALA A 192 5.78 5.65 4.69
CA ALA A 192 6.82 4.64 4.86
C ALA A 192 7.35 4.19 3.50
N VAL A 193 8.66 3.93 3.42
CA VAL A 193 9.32 3.46 2.21
C VAL A 193 10.02 2.15 2.50
N TYR A 194 9.83 1.16 1.63
CA TYR A 194 10.46 -0.14 1.73
C TYR A 194 11.14 -0.55 0.43
N TYR A 195 12.23 -1.30 0.53
CA TYR A 195 13.04 -1.72 -0.61
C TYR A 195 13.23 -3.24 -0.67
N ASN A 196 12.90 -3.80 -1.84
CA ASN A 196 13.28 -5.15 -2.21
C ASN A 196 14.53 -5.08 -3.10
N ALA A 197 15.71 -5.27 -2.49
CA ALA A 197 17.00 -5.21 -3.18
C ALA A 197 17.12 -6.24 -4.32
N THR A 198 16.62 -7.47 -4.10
CA THR A 198 16.66 -8.56 -5.08
C THR A 198 15.94 -8.19 -6.38
N LYS A 199 14.76 -7.57 -6.27
CA LYS A 199 13.96 -7.17 -7.43
C LYS A 199 14.18 -5.71 -7.86
N LYS A 200 14.94 -4.95 -7.08
CA LYS A 200 15.13 -3.50 -7.23
C LYS A 200 13.78 -2.78 -7.24
N THR A 201 12.88 -3.17 -6.36
CA THR A 201 11.52 -2.61 -6.25
C THR A 201 11.41 -1.78 -4.99
N VAL A 202 10.93 -0.55 -5.12
CA VAL A 202 10.60 0.33 -3.99
C VAL A 202 9.09 0.38 -3.84
N TYR A 203 8.65 0.25 -2.59
CA TYR A 203 7.27 0.38 -2.15
C TYR A 203 7.16 1.66 -1.33
N ILE A 204 6.23 2.55 -1.67
CA ILE A 204 5.95 3.76 -0.91
C ILE A 204 4.52 3.65 -0.42
N MET A 205 4.32 3.67 0.90
CA MET A 205 3.01 3.57 1.52
C MET A 205 2.66 4.86 2.25
N ALA A 206 1.39 5.21 2.25
CA ALA A 206 0.86 6.32 3.04
C ALA A 206 -0.58 6.04 3.50
N ASN A 207 -0.93 6.59 4.66
CA ASN A 207 -2.29 6.70 5.15
C ASN A 207 -2.65 8.18 5.07
N ASN A 208 -3.69 8.52 4.31
CA ASN A 208 -4.02 9.90 3.96
C ASN A 208 -5.51 10.17 4.22
N GLY A 209 -5.92 11.44 4.08
CA GLY A 209 -7.33 11.86 4.18
C GLY A 209 -7.85 12.03 5.61
N GLY A 210 -6.99 11.88 6.61
CA GLY A 210 -7.30 12.04 8.03
C GLY A 210 -8.48 11.18 8.47
N MET A 211 -9.23 11.67 9.46
CA MET A 211 -10.39 10.95 9.99
C MET A 211 -11.66 11.11 9.14
N ALA A 212 -11.70 12.10 8.24
CA ALA A 212 -12.92 12.44 7.49
C ALA A 212 -13.11 11.57 6.25
N ALA A 213 -12.01 11.28 5.53
CA ALA A 213 -12.02 10.47 4.32
C ALA A 213 -10.72 9.65 4.20
N PRO A 214 -10.44 8.76 5.18
CA PRO A 214 -9.20 8.01 5.22
C PRO A 214 -9.06 7.10 3.99
N TYR A 215 -7.84 6.97 3.48
CA TYR A 215 -7.49 5.95 2.49
C TYR A 215 -6.05 5.50 2.66
N ASN A 216 -5.76 4.25 2.29
CA ASN A 216 -4.40 3.74 2.23
C ASN A 216 -3.95 3.69 0.78
N VAL A 217 -2.70 4.08 0.54
CA VAL A 217 -2.11 4.06 -0.78
C VAL A 217 -0.78 3.33 -0.77
N LEU A 218 -0.54 2.54 -1.82
CA LEU A 218 0.73 1.94 -2.13
C LEU A 218 1.15 2.33 -3.56
N TRP A 219 2.33 2.91 -3.68
CA TRP A 219 3.03 3.04 -4.95
C TRP A 219 4.13 1.98 -5.07
N VAL A 220 4.24 1.39 -6.25
CA VAL A 220 5.29 0.40 -6.57
C VAL A 220 6.10 0.90 -7.74
N VAL A 221 7.42 0.95 -7.59
CA VAL A 221 8.33 1.45 -8.63
C VAL A 221 9.57 0.58 -8.75
N SER A 222 10.02 0.40 -9.99
CA SER A 222 11.25 -0.30 -10.32
C SER A 222 12.04 0.50 -11.36
N PRO A 223 13.27 0.10 -11.71
CA PRO A 223 14.00 0.69 -12.83
C PRO A 223 13.25 0.70 -14.17
N LYS A 224 12.19 -0.09 -14.33
CA LYS A 224 11.33 -0.07 -15.54
C LYS A 224 10.33 1.09 -15.53
N GLY A 225 10.16 1.78 -14.40
CA GLY A 225 9.22 2.88 -14.21
C GLY A 225 8.34 2.68 -12.98
N ALA A 226 7.53 3.70 -12.67
CA ALA A 226 6.47 3.60 -11.67
C ALA A 226 5.37 2.70 -12.21
N ALA A 227 5.18 1.54 -11.59
CA ALA A 227 4.32 0.49 -12.11
C ALA A 227 2.86 0.92 -12.08
N ASN A 228 2.34 1.38 -10.93
CA ASN A 228 0.99 1.91 -10.71
C ASN A 228 0.85 2.49 -9.27
N VAL A 229 -0.36 2.96 -8.95
CA VAL A 229 -0.82 3.22 -7.59
C VAL A 229 -1.93 2.24 -7.22
N TYR A 230 -1.91 1.73 -6.00
CA TYR A 230 -2.94 0.87 -5.41
C TYR A 230 -3.58 1.64 -4.27
N VAL A 231 -4.91 1.67 -4.23
CA VAL A 231 -5.67 2.46 -3.27
C VAL A 231 -6.68 1.56 -2.58
N PHE A 232 -6.69 1.58 -1.27
CA PHE A 232 -7.76 1.01 -0.46
C PHE A 232 -8.55 2.14 0.17
N ASP A 233 -9.86 2.14 -0.07
CA ASP A 233 -10.80 3.10 0.50
C ASP A 233 -11.76 2.34 1.45
N PRO A 234 -11.61 2.46 2.79
CA PRO A 234 -12.46 1.79 3.76
C PRO A 234 -13.93 2.22 3.69
N MET A 235 -14.24 3.36 3.04
CA MET A 235 -15.59 3.90 2.90
C MET A 235 -16.35 3.29 1.71
N THR A 236 -15.66 2.59 0.80
CA THR A 236 -16.28 1.87 -0.32
C THR A 236 -16.74 0.47 0.10
N LYS A 237 -17.83 0.42 0.87
CA LYS A 237 -18.60 -0.80 1.13
C LYS A 237 -19.93 -0.80 0.39
#